data_AF-A0AAW7DTX2-F1
#
_entry.id   AF-A0AAW7DTX2-F1
#
_cell.length_a   1.000
_cell.length_b   1.000
_cell.length_c   1.000
_cell.angle_alpha   90.00
_cell.angle_beta   90.00
_cell.angle_gamma   90.00
#
_symmetry.space_group_name_H-M   'P 1'
#
loop_
_entity.id
_entity.type
_entity.pdbx_description
1 polymer ?
#
loop_
_entity_poly.entity_id
_entity_poly.type
_entity_poly.pdbx_seq_one_letter_code
_entity_poly.pdbx_strand_id
1 'polypeptide(L)'
;MDHHERQAFWQQQVKQHHSSGLSARQFTEQKDLNYHQFMYWRKKFTRAQHEPSQPGFAKVEQSATIGQLSSQGLCINLPGGISITGIGHDNLGVLLSMLRQL
;
A
#
# COMPACT_ATOMS: atom_id res chain seq x y z
N MET A 1 8.53 -10.34 -30.51
CA MET A 1 8.99 -10.95 -29.25
C MET A 1 7.91 -10.79 -28.20
N ASP A 2 7.34 -11.92 -27.81
CA ASP A 2 6.39 -12.04 -26.72
C ASP A 2 7.02 -11.54 -25.39
N HIS A 3 6.18 -11.21 -24.40
CA HIS A 3 6.67 -10.76 -23.09
C HIS A 3 7.51 -11.84 -22.40
N HIS A 4 7.11 -13.11 -22.50
CA HIS A 4 7.83 -14.23 -21.89
C HIS A 4 9.18 -14.50 -22.56
N GLU A 5 9.23 -14.45 -23.89
CA GLU A 5 10.48 -14.65 -24.65
C GLU A 5 11.52 -13.59 -24.30
N ARG A 6 11.09 -12.33 -24.19
CA ARG A 6 11.96 -11.22 -23.81
C ARG A 6 12.49 -11.38 -22.39
N GLN A 7 11.63 -11.80 -21.46
CA GLN A 7 12.04 -12.06 -20.09
C GLN A 7 13.08 -13.19 -20.02
N ALA A 8 12.85 -14.29 -20.74
CA ALA A 8 13.79 -15.41 -20.80
C ALA A 8 15.16 -14.98 -21.38
N PHE A 9 15.14 -14.21 -22.47
CA PHE A 9 16.35 -13.63 -23.08
C PHE A 9 17.15 -12.82 -22.05
N TRP A 10 16.52 -11.85 -21.39
CA TRP A 10 17.22 -11.00 -20.42
C TRP A 10 17.68 -11.77 -19.18
N GLN A 11 16.92 -12.78 -18.74
CA GLN A 11 17.33 -13.64 -17.63
C GLN A 11 18.60 -14.42 -17.97
N GLN A 12 18.71 -14.92 -19.21
CA GLN A 12 19.92 -15.57 -19.69
C GLN A 12 21.11 -14.59 -19.78
N GLN A 13 20.92 -13.37 -20.29
CA GLN A 13 21.99 -12.37 -20.35
C GLN A 13 22.50 -11.99 -18.95
N VAL A 14 21.60 -11.82 -17.98
CA VAL A 14 21.98 -11.51 -16.59
C VAL A 14 22.76 -12.68 -15.94
N LYS A 15 22.37 -13.93 -16.22
CA LYS A 15 23.13 -15.10 -15.76
C LYS A 15 24.53 -15.15 -16.39
N GLN A 16 24.63 -14.90 -17.70
CA GLN A 16 25.93 -14.85 -18.41
C GLN A 16 26.82 -13.73 -17.87
N HIS A 17 26.25 -12.55 -17.59
CA HIS A 17 26.95 -11.43 -16.96
C HIS A 17 27.48 -11.80 -15.57
N HIS A 18 26.67 -12.49 -14.77
CA HIS A 18 27.09 -12.93 -13.43
C HIS A 18 28.24 -13.94 -13.50
N SER A 19 28.21 -14.87 -14.45
CA SER A 19 29.28 -15.85 -14.64
C SER A 19 30.56 -15.27 -15.26
N SER A 20 30.47 -14.18 -16.02
CA SER A 20 31.63 -13.61 -16.72
C SER A 20 32.52 -12.76 -15.82
N GLY A 21 32.01 -12.30 -14.66
CA GLY A 21 32.74 -11.43 -13.74
C GLY A 21 33.07 -10.04 -14.30
N LEU A 22 32.58 -9.71 -15.50
CA LEU A 22 32.79 -8.41 -16.15
C LEU A 22 31.94 -7.32 -15.49
N SER A 23 32.32 -6.06 -15.69
CA SER A 23 31.40 -4.96 -15.35
C SER A 23 30.19 -4.97 -16.29
N ALA A 24 29.06 -4.42 -15.81
CA ALA A 24 27.83 -4.36 -16.61
C ALA A 24 28.06 -3.65 -17.95
N ARG A 25 28.87 -2.58 -17.94
CA ARG A 25 29.21 -1.78 -19.12
C ARG A 25 30.00 -2.60 -20.14
N GLN A 26 31.06 -3.27 -19.71
CA GLN A 26 31.88 -4.12 -20.58
C GLN A 26 31.07 -5.27 -21.18
N PHE A 27 30.19 -5.89 -20.39
CA PHE A 27 29.33 -6.96 -20.89
C PHE A 27 28.33 -6.47 -21.93
N THR A 28 27.72 -5.31 -21.71
CA THR A 28 26.78 -4.72 -22.67
C THR A 28 27.47 -4.26 -23.94
N GLU A 29 28.71 -3.75 -23.85
CA GLU A 29 29.53 -3.39 -25.01
C GLU A 29 29.95 -4.62 -25.83
N GLN A 30 30.35 -5.73 -25.19
CA GLN A 30 30.73 -6.96 -25.89
C GLN A 30 29.56 -7.67 -26.58
N LYS A 31 28.36 -7.58 -26.01
CA LYS A 31 27.15 -8.27 -26.50
C LYS A 31 26.25 -7.38 -27.35
N ASP A 32 26.67 -6.14 -27.63
CA ASP A 32 25.88 -5.11 -28.32
C ASP A 32 24.48 -4.91 -27.69
N LEU A 33 24.43 -4.90 -26.36
CA LEU A 33 23.20 -4.75 -25.59
C LEU A 33 23.03 -3.31 -25.12
N ASN A 34 21.79 -2.85 -25.05
CA ASN A 34 21.48 -1.55 -24.45
C ASN A 34 21.73 -1.59 -22.93
N TYR A 35 22.63 -0.73 -22.45
CA TYR A 35 23.03 -0.65 -21.05
C TYR A 35 21.85 -0.39 -20.09
N HIS A 36 20.95 0.54 -20.43
CA HIS A 36 19.82 0.90 -19.57
C HIS A 36 18.81 -0.24 -19.46
N GLN A 37 18.53 -0.93 -20.57
CA GLN A 37 17.65 -2.09 -20.58
C GLN A 37 18.25 -3.22 -19.73
N PHE A 38 19.55 -3.49 -19.89
CA PHE A 38 20.25 -4.49 -19.09
C PHE A 38 20.15 -4.18 -17.59
N MET A 39 20.44 -2.94 -17.19
CA MET A 39 20.36 -2.51 -15.79
C MET A 39 18.95 -2.61 -15.22
N TYR A 40 17.93 -2.26 -16.00
CA TYR A 40 16.52 -2.44 -15.62
C TYR A 40 16.21 -3.91 -15.33
N TRP A 41 16.54 -4.80 -16.26
CA TRP A 41 16.26 -6.24 -16.11
C TRP A 41 17.04 -6.86 -14.96
N ARG A 42 18.31 -6.47 -14.78
CA ARG A 42 19.12 -6.91 -13.63
C ARG A 42 18.46 -6.52 -12.31
N LYS A 43 18.03 -5.26 -12.17
CA LYS A 43 17.30 -4.78 -10.97
C LYS A 43 15.97 -5.52 -10.79
N LYS A 44 15.23 -5.75 -11.87
CA LYS A 44 13.95 -6.48 -11.85
C LYS A 44 14.12 -7.90 -11.31
N PHE A 45 15.15 -8.62 -11.76
CA PHE A 45 15.42 -9.98 -11.29
C PHE A 45 15.95 -10.02 -9.84
N THR A 46 16.76 -9.04 -9.42
CA THR A 46 17.19 -8.94 -8.01
C THR A 46 16.01 -8.64 -7.09
N ARG A 47 15.13 -7.71 -7.48
CA ARG A 47 13.93 -7.37 -6.69
C ARG A 47 12.93 -8.50 -6.61
N ALA A 48 12.87 -9.38 -7.61
CA ALA A 48 12.03 -10.58 -7.56
C ALA A 48 12.59 -11.66 -6.60
N GLN A 49 13.89 -11.62 -6.26
CA GLN A 49 14.51 -12.53 -5.30
C GLN A 49 14.43 -12.04 -3.85
N HIS A 50 14.33 -10.72 -3.66
CA HIS A 50 14.02 -10.18 -2.35
C HIS A 50 12.51 -10.30 -2.13
N GLU A 51 12.11 -10.96 -1.04
CA GLU A 51 10.73 -10.91 -0.53
C GLU A 51 10.17 -9.51 -0.70
N PRO A 52 8.90 -9.36 -1.15
CA PRO A 52 8.32 -8.05 -1.39
C PRO A 52 8.55 -7.22 -0.13
N SER A 53 9.43 -6.21 -0.24
CA SER A 53 9.62 -5.20 0.80
C SER A 53 8.23 -4.83 1.24
N GLN A 54 7.91 -5.11 2.50
CA GLN A 54 6.58 -4.86 3.06
C GLN A 54 6.11 -3.52 2.52
N PRO A 55 4.94 -3.47 1.84
CA PRO A 55 4.47 -2.20 1.31
C PRO A 55 4.52 -1.20 2.46
N GLY A 56 5.01 0.03 2.21
CA GLY A 56 5.12 1.07 3.24
C GLY A 56 3.78 1.52 3.85
N PHE A 57 2.73 0.75 3.58
CA PHE A 57 1.37 0.89 4.05
C PHE A 57 1.10 -0.25 5.03
N ALA A 58 0.88 0.10 6.29
CA ALA A 58 0.32 -0.83 7.26
C ALA A 58 -1.16 -1.03 6.98
N LYS A 59 -1.64 -2.28 7.06
CA LYS A 59 -3.07 -2.59 7.02
C LYS A 59 -3.72 -1.99 8.27
N VAL A 60 -4.61 -1.02 8.09
CA VAL A 60 -5.43 -0.48 9.19
C VAL A 60 -6.66 -1.37 9.31
N GLU A 61 -6.69 -2.21 10.34
CA GLU A 61 -7.92 -2.91 10.76
C GLU A 61 -8.84 -1.86 11.41
N GLN A 62 -10.02 -1.66 10.84
CA GLN A 62 -11.03 -0.81 11.46
C GLN A 62 -11.54 -1.54 12.69
N SER A 63 -11.04 -1.16 13.87
CA SER A 63 -11.56 -1.67 15.13
C SER A 63 -13.03 -1.29 15.18
N ALA A 64 -13.92 -2.29 15.08
CA ALA A 64 -15.34 -2.12 15.29
C ALA A 64 -15.57 -1.80 16.77
N THR A 65 -15.26 -0.57 17.19
CA THR A 65 -15.42 -0.14 18.59
C THR A 65 -16.50 0.92 18.75
N ILE A 66 -17.19 1.36 17.69
CA ILE A 66 -18.31 2.30 17.83
C ILE A 66 -19.46 1.96 16.87
N GLY A 67 -19.89 0.69 16.84
CA GLY A 67 -21.00 0.26 15.98
C GLY A 67 -21.94 -0.78 16.58
N GLN A 68 -21.61 -1.36 17.73
CA GLN A 68 -22.43 -2.37 18.39
C GLN A 68 -22.60 -2.09 19.89
N LEU A 69 -22.68 -0.81 20.27
CA LEU A 69 -23.46 -0.48 21.46
C LEU A 69 -24.91 -0.46 20.99
N SER A 70 -25.60 -1.54 21.34
CA SER A 70 -27.05 -1.65 21.44
C SER A 70 -27.77 -0.33 21.16
N SER A 71 -28.52 -0.32 20.06
CA SER A 71 -29.54 0.66 19.73
C SER A 71 -30.54 0.84 20.87
N GLN A 72 -30.17 1.60 21.90
CA GLN A 72 -31.07 2.11 22.93
C GLN A 72 -30.68 3.55 23.22
N GLY A 73 -31.14 4.43 22.34
CA GLY A 73 -31.01 5.86 22.53
C GLY A 73 -31.16 6.64 21.23
N LEU A 74 -31.66 7.87 21.34
CA LEU A 74 -31.79 8.79 20.21
C LEU A 74 -30.40 9.28 19.77
N CYS A 75 -30.27 9.63 18.49
CA CYS A 75 -29.04 10.16 17.90
C CYS A 75 -29.35 11.49 17.21
N ILE A 76 -28.49 12.49 17.38
CA ILE A 76 -28.60 13.81 16.74
C ILE A 76 -27.29 14.14 16.04
N ASN A 77 -27.39 14.55 14.78
CA ASN A 77 -26.27 15.08 14.00
C ASN A 77 -26.36 16.60 13.94
N LEU A 78 -25.30 17.29 14.37
CA LEU A 78 -25.19 18.74 14.32
C LEU A 78 -24.39 19.17 13.08
N PRO A 79 -24.61 20.40 12.58
CA PRO A 79 -23.76 21.00 11.55
C PRO A 79 -22.29 20.99 11.99
N GLY A 80 -21.38 20.71 11.07
CA GLY A 80 -19.94 20.57 11.38
C GLY A 80 -19.47 19.14 11.65
N GLY A 81 -20.35 18.14 11.47
CA GLY A 81 -19.97 16.72 11.52
C GLY A 81 -19.93 16.12 12.91
N ILE A 82 -20.55 16.78 13.90
CA ILE A 82 -20.66 16.28 15.27
C ILE A 82 -21.90 15.37 15.35
N SER A 83 -21.73 14.18 15.94
CA SER A 83 -22.82 13.23 16.17
C SER A 83 -22.88 12.89 17.66
N ILE A 84 -24.06 13.08 18.26
CA ILE A 84 -24.35 12.75 19.66
C ILE A 84 -25.24 11.51 19.65
N THR A 85 -24.78 10.42 20.27
CA THR A 85 -25.45 9.12 20.31
C THR A 85 -25.79 8.69 21.74
N GLY A 86 -26.68 7.71 21.91
CA GLY A 86 -27.01 7.15 23.24
C GLY A 86 -27.91 8.04 24.10
N ILE A 87 -28.77 8.85 23.48
CA ILE A 87 -29.65 9.78 24.21
C ILE A 87 -30.82 9.02 24.83
N GLY A 88 -30.92 9.04 26.16
CA GLY A 88 -31.94 8.39 26.98
C GLY A 88 -32.68 9.39 27.87
N HIS A 89 -33.66 8.91 28.64
CA HIS A 89 -34.44 9.76 29.55
C HIS A 89 -33.58 10.42 30.64
N ASP A 90 -32.55 9.71 31.08
CA ASP A 90 -31.58 10.10 32.11
C ASP A 90 -30.67 11.26 31.69
N ASN A 91 -30.35 11.37 30.39
CA ASN A 91 -29.42 12.38 29.88
C ASN A 91 -30.09 13.49 29.04
N LEU A 92 -31.40 13.37 28.76
CA LEU A 92 -32.15 14.32 27.93
C LEU A 92 -32.14 15.75 28.49
N GLY A 93 -32.26 15.90 29.83
CA GLY A 93 -32.24 17.23 30.45
C GLY A 93 -30.91 17.96 30.26
N VAL A 94 -29.80 17.22 30.36
CA VAL A 94 -28.45 17.75 30.12
C VAL A 94 -28.29 18.14 28.66
N LEU A 95 -28.70 17.27 27.72
CA LEU A 95 -28.67 17.58 26.30
C LEU A 95 -29.45 18.85 25.96
N LEU A 96 -30.67 19.01 26.49
CA LEU A 96 -31.47 20.21 26.26
C LEU A 96 -30.80 21.47 26.83
N SER A 97 -30.13 21.37 27.99
CA SER A 97 -29.40 22.49 28.55
C SER A 97 -28.21 22.92 27.68
N MET A 98 -27.48 21.95 27.11
CA MET A 98 -26.36 22.22 26.19
C MET A 98 -26.84 22.84 24.88
N LEU A 99 -27.92 22.30 24.28
CA LEU A 99 -28.49 22.82 23.04
C LEU A 99 -29.04 24.25 23.18
N ARG A 100 -29.48 24.65 24.39
CA ARG A 100 -29.96 26.02 24.65
C ARG A 100 -28.83 27.06 24.76
N GLN A 101 -27.58 26.61 24.91
CA GLN A 101 -26.40 27.48 25.01
C GLN A 101 -25.67 27.65 23.68
N LEU A 102 -26.10 26.93 22.65
CA LEU A 102 -25.68 27.08 21.25
C LEU A 102 -26.59 28.07 20.53
#